data_AF-A0A3D0X5G4-F1
#
_entry.id   AF-A0A3D0X5G4-F1
#
_cell.length_a   1.000
_cell.length_b   1.000
_cell.length_c   1.000
_cell.angle_alpha   90.00
_cell.angle_beta   90.00
_cell.angle_gamma   90.00
#
_symmetry.space_group_name_H-M   'P 1'
#
loop_
_entity.id
_entity.type
_entity.pdbx_description
1 polymer ?
#
loop_
_entity_poly.entity_id
_entity_poly.type
_entity_poly.pdbx_seq_one_letter_code
_entity_poly.pdbx_strand_id
1 'polypeptide(L)'
;MRDEEKSKYSMVNSCGMMEDVIAIYFDKANKTIGRAESNLGDGDIDTAVNRAYYAVFYIMTAMMLARGDVFSSHKQLITNFNKTYIKTGLLPKEYGAKISKCQRLRHQGDYEPCPDISHQDAKEQIEFANDLYHKSMALNQRKSEIELGNNSAESADTIEDSKV
;
A
#
# COMPACT_ATOMS: atom_id res chain seq x y z
N MET A 1 12.34 14.82 17.28
CA MET A 1 11.23 13.98 16.81
C MET A 1 11.71 12.83 15.90
N ARG A 2 12.65 11.99 16.35
CA ARG A 2 13.18 10.85 15.56
C ARG A 2 13.10 9.50 16.29
N ASP A 3 12.91 9.52 17.60
CA ASP A 3 13.03 8.35 18.45
C ASP A 3 11.67 7.76 18.87
N GLU A 4 10.61 8.56 18.92
CA GLU A 4 9.27 8.10 19.34
C GLU A 4 8.56 7.21 18.30
N GLU A 5 8.63 7.53 17.00
CA GLU A 5 8.04 6.68 15.95
C GLU A 5 8.79 5.37 15.77
N LYS A 6 10.12 5.39 15.87
CA LYS A 6 10.95 4.19 15.82
C LYS A 6 10.75 3.30 17.05
N SER A 7 10.57 3.90 18.23
CA SER A 7 10.25 3.19 19.48
C SER A 7 8.87 2.54 19.43
N LYS A 8 7.87 3.23 18.85
CA LYS A 8 6.53 2.68 18.67
C LYS A 8 6.52 1.46 17.75
N TYR A 9 7.38 1.43 16.72
CA TYR A 9 7.50 0.28 15.81
C TYR A 9 8.43 -0.82 16.32
N SER A 10 9.44 -0.52 17.14
CA SER A 10 10.31 -1.58 17.71
C SER A 10 9.57 -2.46 18.72
N MET A 11 8.55 -1.93 19.42
CA MET A 11 7.63 -2.76 20.22
C MET A 11 6.68 -3.62 19.39
N VAL A 12 6.37 -3.24 18.14
CA VAL A 12 5.49 -3.98 17.22
C VAL A 12 6.19 -5.20 16.58
N ASN A 13 7.52 -5.28 16.70
CA ASN A 13 8.32 -6.40 16.18
C ASN A 13 8.16 -7.71 16.99
N SER A 14 7.36 -7.73 18.05
CA SER A 14 7.07 -8.93 18.83
C SER A 14 5.59 -9.32 18.68
N CYS A 15 5.33 -10.41 17.96
CA CYS A 15 4.07 -11.19 17.96
C CYS A 15 2.79 -10.50 17.44
N GLY A 16 2.27 -10.92 16.28
CA GLY A 16 0.88 -10.69 15.80
C GLY A 16 0.49 -9.26 15.38
N MET A 17 1.01 -8.24 16.07
CA MET A 17 0.60 -6.84 15.90
C MET A 17 0.94 -6.26 14.52
N MET A 18 1.98 -6.76 13.85
CA MET A 18 2.39 -6.26 12.53
C MET A 18 1.41 -6.68 11.43
N GLU A 19 0.95 -7.94 11.46
CA GLU A 19 -0.06 -8.44 10.52
C GLU A 19 -1.40 -7.71 10.72
N ASP A 20 -1.77 -7.46 11.97
CA ASP A 20 -2.94 -6.64 12.30
C ASP A 20 -2.81 -5.21 11.75
N VAL A 21 -1.64 -4.59 11.87
CA VAL A 21 -1.40 -3.23 11.34
C VAL A 21 -1.47 -3.21 9.81
N ILE A 22 -0.94 -4.23 9.13
CA ILE A 22 -1.05 -4.37 7.67
C ILE A 22 -2.52 -4.49 7.27
N ALA A 23 -3.28 -5.36 7.93
CA ALA A 23 -4.72 -5.52 7.68
C ALA A 23 -5.50 -4.22 7.92
N ILE A 24 -5.17 -3.47 8.98
CA ILE A 24 -5.75 -2.16 9.27
C ILE A 24 -5.46 -1.16 8.14
N TYR A 25 -4.26 -1.13 7.58
CA TYR A 25 -3.94 -0.23 6.47
C TYR A 25 -4.70 -0.60 5.19
N PHE A 26 -4.85 -1.89 4.88
CA PHE A 26 -5.68 -2.33 3.76
C PHE A 26 -7.17 -2.00 3.97
N ASP A 27 -7.71 -2.20 5.18
CA ASP A 27 -9.09 -1.80 5.50
C ASP A 27 -9.28 -0.29 5.37
N LYS A 28 -8.34 0.52 5.88
CA LYS A 28 -8.33 1.97 5.70
C LYS A 28 -8.28 2.36 4.23
N ALA A 29 -7.47 1.69 3.42
CA ALA A 29 -7.40 1.94 1.99
C ALA A 29 -8.76 1.70 1.33
N ASN A 30 -9.36 0.52 1.56
CA ASN A 30 -10.65 0.14 0.98
C ASN A 30 -11.77 1.13 1.36
N LYS A 31 -11.87 1.49 2.65
CA LYS A 31 -12.83 2.51 3.11
C LYS A 31 -12.57 3.88 2.49
N THR A 32 -11.32 4.23 2.25
CA THR A 32 -10.95 5.51 1.64
C THR A 32 -11.27 5.54 0.15
N ILE A 33 -11.18 4.41 -0.56
CA ILE A 33 -11.65 4.27 -1.94
C ILE A 33 -13.17 4.51 -2.00
N GLY A 34 -13.95 3.84 -1.15
CA GLY A 34 -15.41 4.04 -1.12
C GLY A 34 -15.82 5.49 -0.80
N ARG A 35 -15.04 6.19 0.04
CA ARG A 35 -15.20 7.64 0.25
C ARG A 35 -14.90 8.43 -1.01
N ALA A 36 -13.81 8.14 -1.71
CA ALA A 36 -13.46 8.80 -2.96
C ALA A 36 -14.58 8.66 -4.01
N GLU A 37 -15.18 7.46 -4.11
CA GLU A 37 -16.32 7.19 -4.99
C GLU A 37 -17.56 8.01 -4.61
N SER A 38 -17.87 8.11 -3.32
CA SER A 38 -18.99 8.90 -2.81
C SER A 38 -18.78 10.40 -3.07
N ASN A 39 -17.60 10.93 -2.75
CA ASN A 39 -17.24 12.33 -3.02
C ASN A 39 -17.33 12.66 -4.52
N LEU A 40 -16.88 11.75 -5.39
CA LEU A 40 -17.00 11.95 -6.83
C LEU A 40 -18.48 11.98 -7.27
N GLY A 41 -19.31 11.09 -6.72
CA GLY A 41 -20.75 11.06 -6.98
C GLY A 41 -21.47 12.34 -6.53
N ASP A 42 -21.00 12.97 -5.46
CA ASP A 42 -21.51 14.24 -4.94
C ASP A 42 -20.97 15.47 -5.71
N GLY A 43 -20.05 15.27 -6.67
CA GLY A 43 -19.40 16.34 -7.43
C GLY A 43 -18.23 17.02 -6.71
N ASP A 44 -17.83 16.53 -5.54
CA ASP A 44 -16.67 17.00 -4.77
C ASP A 44 -15.37 16.36 -5.30
N ILE A 45 -14.93 16.87 -6.46
CA ILE A 45 -13.79 16.36 -7.23
C ILE A 45 -12.49 16.47 -6.43
N ASP A 46 -12.26 17.59 -5.74
CA ASP A 46 -11.03 17.86 -5.00
C ASP A 46 -10.86 16.86 -3.85
N THR A 47 -11.93 16.63 -3.09
CA THR A 47 -11.89 15.62 -2.03
C THR A 47 -11.78 14.22 -2.63
N ALA A 48 -12.42 13.93 -3.77
CA ALA A 48 -12.31 12.63 -4.42
C ALA A 48 -10.85 12.29 -4.80
N VAL A 49 -10.11 13.20 -5.44
CA VAL A 49 -8.69 12.96 -5.78
C VAL A 49 -7.80 12.89 -4.54
N ASN A 50 -8.12 13.67 -3.50
CA ASN A 50 -7.43 13.59 -2.21
C ASN A 50 -7.58 12.19 -1.62
N ARG A 51 -8.81 11.68 -1.53
CA ARG A 51 -9.11 10.36 -0.99
C ARG A 51 -8.48 9.24 -1.83
N ALA A 52 -8.55 9.33 -3.16
CA ALA A 52 -7.89 8.38 -4.05
C ALA A 52 -6.37 8.30 -3.80
N TYR A 53 -5.70 9.45 -3.65
CA TYR A 53 -4.27 9.48 -3.32
C TYR A 53 -3.96 8.85 -1.94
N TYR A 54 -4.75 9.15 -0.91
CA TYR A 54 -4.52 8.58 0.42
C TYR A 54 -4.80 7.06 0.46
N ALA A 55 -5.76 6.57 -0.31
CA ALA A 55 -5.95 5.13 -0.49
C ALA A 55 -4.70 4.48 -1.08
N VAL A 56 -4.15 5.03 -2.17
CA VAL A 56 -2.88 4.57 -2.77
C VAL A 56 -1.74 4.62 -1.76
N PHE A 57 -1.65 5.68 -0.95
CA PHE A 57 -0.66 5.81 0.10
C PHE A 57 -0.76 4.69 1.15
N TYR A 58 -1.97 4.42 1.67
CA TYR A 58 -2.18 3.35 2.64
C TYR A 58 -1.85 1.96 2.08
N ILE A 59 -2.16 1.71 0.80
CA ILE A 59 -1.78 0.47 0.12
C ILE A 59 -0.26 0.32 0.05
N MET A 60 0.45 1.37 -0.40
CA MET A 60 1.92 1.35 -0.45
C MET A 60 2.53 1.14 0.95
N THR A 61 1.98 1.78 1.98
CA THR A 61 2.41 1.59 3.37
C THR A 61 2.23 0.14 3.80
N ALA A 62 1.06 -0.46 3.60
CA ALA A 62 0.79 -1.86 3.94
C ALA A 62 1.77 -2.80 3.23
N MET A 63 2.01 -2.59 1.93
CA MET A 63 2.91 -3.42 1.14
C MET A 63 4.37 -3.31 1.55
N MET A 64 4.86 -2.12 1.92
CA MET A 64 6.22 -1.97 2.43
C MET A 64 6.34 -2.55 3.85
N LEU A 65 5.30 -2.38 4.66
CA LEU A 65 5.27 -2.91 6.02
C LEU A 65 5.28 -4.45 6.04
N ALA A 66 4.58 -5.10 5.11
CA ALA A 66 4.63 -6.55 4.90
C ALA A 66 6.04 -7.10 4.57
N ARG A 67 6.99 -6.21 4.25
CA ARG A 67 8.41 -6.52 4.04
C ARG A 67 9.30 -6.11 5.22
N GLY A 68 8.72 -5.56 6.28
CA GLY A 68 9.45 -5.00 7.42
C GLY A 68 10.01 -3.58 7.18
N ASP A 69 9.65 -2.94 6.07
CA ASP A 69 10.15 -1.61 5.71
C ASP A 69 9.19 -0.51 6.19
N VAL A 70 9.70 0.43 7.00
CA VAL A 70 8.93 1.59 7.52
C VAL A 70 9.57 2.89 7.06
N PHE A 71 8.75 3.84 6.59
CA PHE A 71 9.20 5.15 6.12
C PHE A 71 8.46 6.28 6.83
N SER A 72 9.20 7.31 7.23
CA SER A 72 8.66 8.49 7.94
C SER A 72 8.28 9.65 7.01
N SER A 73 8.44 9.49 5.69
CA SER A 73 8.04 10.52 4.73
C SER A 73 7.40 9.95 3.47
N HIS A 74 6.44 10.70 2.90
CA HIS A 74 5.77 10.37 1.64
C HIS A 74 6.76 10.12 0.50
N LYS A 75 7.77 10.99 0.37
CA LYS A 75 8.78 10.89 -0.68
C LYS A 75 9.60 9.60 -0.57
N GLN A 76 10.02 9.23 0.65
CA GLN A 76 10.76 7.98 0.87
C GLN A 76 9.89 6.78 0.57
N LEU A 77 8.63 6.76 1.02
CA LEU A 77 7.70 5.67 0.73
C LEU A 77 7.55 5.47 -0.78
N ILE A 78 7.21 6.53 -1.53
CA ILE A 78 7.00 6.45 -2.99
C ILE A 78 8.28 5.99 -3.70
N THR A 79 9.43 6.54 -3.33
CA THR A 79 10.72 6.20 -3.97
C THR A 79 11.06 4.73 -3.76
N ASN A 80 10.93 4.23 -2.53
CA ASN A 80 11.25 2.84 -2.21
C ASN A 80 10.19 1.88 -2.76
N PHE A 81 8.91 2.25 -2.76
CA PHE A 81 7.85 1.47 -3.40
C PHE A 81 8.12 1.26 -4.89
N ASN A 82 8.47 2.34 -5.61
CA ASN A 82 8.84 2.26 -7.03
C ASN A 82 10.06 1.34 -7.25
N LYS A 83 11.08 1.45 -6.39
CA LYS A 83 12.27 0.58 -6.47
C LYS A 83 11.92 -0.89 -6.23
N THR A 84 11.07 -1.16 -5.26
CA THR A 84 10.80 -2.53 -4.76
C THR A 84 9.75 -3.28 -5.57
N TYR A 85 8.70 -2.61 -6.04
CA TYR A 85 7.57 -3.26 -6.71
C TYR A 85 7.50 -2.98 -8.21
N ILE A 86 7.87 -1.78 -8.65
CA ILE A 86 7.70 -1.37 -10.06
C ILE A 86 8.96 -1.70 -10.87
N LYS A 87 10.14 -1.33 -10.37
CA LYS A 87 11.41 -1.62 -11.07
C LYS A 87 11.76 -3.11 -11.11
N THR A 88 11.29 -3.88 -10.15
CA THR A 88 11.45 -5.34 -10.08
C THR A 88 10.45 -6.10 -10.96
N GLY A 89 9.42 -5.42 -11.49
CA GLY A 89 8.39 -6.03 -12.31
C GLY A 89 7.30 -6.79 -11.54
N LEU A 90 7.24 -6.65 -10.20
CA LEU A 90 6.15 -7.21 -9.39
C LEU A 90 4.81 -6.51 -9.65
N LEU A 91 4.87 -5.23 -10.02
CA LEU A 91 3.75 -4.42 -10.48
C LEU A 91 4.07 -3.80 -11.85
N PRO A 92 3.03 -3.43 -12.63
CA PRO A 92 3.23 -2.85 -13.96
C PRO A 92 4.04 -1.55 -13.94
N LYS A 93 4.83 -1.30 -14.99
CA LYS A 93 5.73 -0.14 -15.06
C LYS A 93 4.97 1.20 -15.04
N GLU A 94 3.80 1.23 -15.66
CA GLU A 94 2.92 2.40 -15.75
C GLU A 94 2.39 2.87 -14.38
N TYR A 95 2.42 2.01 -13.35
CA TYR A 95 1.96 2.39 -12.02
C TYR A 95 2.79 3.53 -11.42
N GLY A 96 4.08 3.61 -11.75
CA GLY A 96 4.93 4.71 -11.27
C GLY A 96 4.44 6.08 -11.75
N ALA A 97 3.98 6.14 -13.01
CA ALA A 97 3.39 7.35 -13.59
C ALA A 97 2.01 7.64 -12.96
N LYS A 98 1.18 6.61 -12.74
CA LYS A 98 -0.14 6.77 -12.09
C LYS A 98 -0.03 7.27 -10.65
N ILE A 99 0.92 6.75 -9.85
CA ILE A 99 1.20 7.24 -8.48
C ILE A 99 1.61 8.72 -8.53
N SER A 100 2.48 9.09 -9.48
CA SER A 100 2.92 10.48 -9.64
C SER A 100 1.76 11.39 -10.05
N LYS A 101 0.84 10.93 -10.91
CA LYS A 101 -0.39 11.65 -11.28
C LYS A 101 -1.30 11.84 -10.06
N CYS A 102 -1.57 10.79 -9.27
CA CYS A 102 -2.34 10.90 -8.02
C CYS A 102 -1.76 11.96 -7.07
N GLN A 103 -0.44 11.94 -6.84
CA GLN A 103 0.22 12.90 -5.95
C GLN A 103 0.07 14.33 -6.46
N ARG A 104 0.25 14.53 -7.77
CA ARG A 104 0.11 15.84 -8.41
C ARG A 104 -1.33 16.35 -8.27
N LEU A 105 -2.33 15.58 -8.71
CA LEU A 105 -3.73 16.00 -8.68
C LEU A 105 -4.22 16.30 -7.25
N ARG A 106 -3.84 15.47 -6.26
CA ARG A 106 -4.09 15.78 -4.85
C ARG A 106 -3.46 17.12 -4.43
N HIS A 107 -2.26 17.43 -4.92
CA HIS A 107 -1.64 18.73 -4.60
C HIS A 107 -2.37 19.90 -5.23
N GLN A 108 -2.91 19.74 -6.43
CA GLN A 108 -3.72 20.76 -7.05
C GLN A 108 -5.01 20.98 -6.25
N GLY A 109 -5.78 19.92 -6.00
CA GLY A 109 -7.05 20.01 -5.26
C GLY A 109 -6.90 20.55 -3.82
N ASP A 110 -5.79 20.23 -3.14
CA ASP A 110 -5.59 20.67 -1.75
C ASP A 110 -5.14 22.14 -1.62
N TYR A 111 -4.48 22.70 -2.64
CA TYR A 111 -3.73 23.95 -2.48
C TYR A 111 -3.90 24.98 -3.61
N GLU A 112 -4.33 24.58 -4.80
CA GLU A 112 -4.60 25.53 -5.88
C GLU A 112 -5.96 26.19 -5.67
N PRO A 113 -6.08 27.52 -5.77
CA PRO A 113 -7.37 28.21 -5.62
C PRO A 113 -8.42 27.87 -6.69
N CYS A 114 -7.97 27.39 -7.85
CA CYS A 114 -8.81 26.97 -8.97
C CYS A 114 -8.14 25.75 -9.63
N PRO A 115 -8.32 24.54 -9.06
CA PRO A 115 -7.66 23.34 -9.55
C PRO A 115 -8.25 22.89 -10.89
N ASP A 116 -7.40 22.66 -11.88
CA ASP A 116 -7.80 22.10 -13.18
C ASP A 116 -7.85 20.56 -13.11
N ILE A 117 -8.91 20.04 -12.49
CA ILE A 117 -9.13 18.61 -12.29
C ILE A 117 -10.48 18.23 -12.86
N SER A 118 -10.48 17.38 -13.87
CA SER A 118 -11.73 16.90 -14.46
C SER A 118 -12.34 15.77 -13.62
N HIS A 119 -13.65 15.57 -13.76
CA HIS A 119 -14.34 14.39 -13.22
C HIS A 119 -13.70 13.09 -13.75
N GLN A 120 -13.22 13.09 -15.00
CA GLN A 120 -12.53 11.95 -15.59
C GLN A 120 -11.18 11.68 -14.93
N ASP A 121 -10.41 12.72 -14.59
CA ASP A 121 -9.15 12.55 -13.85
C ASP A 121 -9.36 11.92 -12.48
N ALA A 122 -10.39 12.37 -11.76
CA ALA A 122 -10.75 11.80 -10.46
C ALA A 122 -11.17 10.33 -10.58
N LYS A 123 -12.03 10.02 -11.56
CA LYS A 123 -12.45 8.64 -11.86
C LYS A 123 -11.25 7.74 -12.14
N GLU A 124 -10.32 8.17 -12.99
CA GLU A 124 -9.10 7.41 -13.29
C GLU A 124 -8.22 7.16 -12.06
N GLN A 125 -8.16 8.11 -11.12
CA GLN A 125 -7.38 7.92 -9.88
C GLN A 125 -8.05 6.90 -8.96
N ILE A 126 -9.39 6.90 -8.87
CA ILE A 126 -10.16 5.93 -8.10
C ILE A 126 -10.03 4.53 -8.71
N GLU A 127 -10.17 4.41 -10.02
CA GLU A 127 -9.98 3.15 -10.75
C GLU A 127 -8.56 2.60 -10.54
N PHE A 128 -7.56 3.47 -10.58
CA PHE A 128 -6.18 3.08 -10.27
C PHE A 128 -6.02 2.62 -8.82
N ALA A 129 -6.61 3.31 -7.85
CA ALA A 129 -6.55 2.90 -6.44
C ALA A 129 -7.18 1.51 -6.23
N ASN A 130 -8.31 1.24 -6.88
CA ASN A 130 -8.97 -0.08 -6.88
C ASN A 130 -8.09 -1.17 -7.51
N ASP A 131 -7.55 -0.94 -8.71
CA ASP A 131 -6.67 -1.88 -9.40
C ASP A 131 -5.40 -2.20 -8.57
N LEU A 132 -4.78 -1.16 -8.01
CA LEU A 132 -3.64 -1.31 -7.11
C LEU A 132 -4.04 -2.13 -5.87
N TYR A 133 -5.16 -1.80 -5.21
CA TYR A 133 -5.64 -2.52 -4.01
C TYR A 133 -5.77 -4.02 -4.27
N HIS A 134 -6.45 -4.41 -5.34
CA HIS A 134 -6.67 -5.83 -5.66
C HIS A 134 -5.36 -6.56 -5.98
N LYS A 135 -4.46 -5.96 -6.76
CA LYS A 135 -3.15 -6.57 -7.02
C LYS A 135 -2.30 -6.67 -5.76
N SER A 136 -2.32 -5.66 -4.89
CA SER A 136 -1.61 -5.67 -3.62
C SER A 136 -2.11 -6.76 -2.67
N MET A 137 -3.43 -6.92 -2.55
CA MET A 137 -4.03 -7.99 -1.75
C MET A 137 -3.64 -9.38 -2.28
N ALA A 138 -3.69 -9.60 -3.60
CA ALA A 138 -3.28 -10.86 -4.21
C ALA A 138 -1.79 -11.17 -4.00
N LEU A 139 -0.93 -10.16 -4.06
CA LEU A 139 0.51 -10.32 -3.75
C LEU A 139 0.76 -10.65 -2.27
N ASN A 140 -0.03 -10.06 -1.37
CA ASN A 140 0.10 -10.32 0.07
C ASN A 140 -0.31 -11.76 0.43
N GLN A 141 -1.39 -12.28 -0.15
CA GLN A 141 -1.86 -13.65 0.06
C GLN A 141 -0.85 -14.72 -0.42
N ARG A 142 -0.24 -14.51 -1.59
CA ARG A 142 0.79 -15.42 -2.11
C ARG A 142 2.01 -15.52 -1.21
N LYS A 143 2.38 -14.43 -0.52
CA LYS A 143 3.51 -14.42 0.41
C LYS A 143 3.22 -15.26 1.65
N SER A 144 2.01 -15.16 2.22
CA SER A 144 1.60 -16.02 3.34
C SER A 144 1.58 -17.50 2.96
N GLU A 145 1.19 -17.84 1.73
CA GLU A 145 1.18 -19.23 1.25
C GLU A 145 2.59 -19.81 1.07
N ILE A 146 3.53 -19.02 0.56
CA ILE A 146 4.94 -19.45 0.37
C ILE A 146 5.66 -19.60 1.72
N GLU A 147 5.41 -18.70 2.68
CA GLU A 147 6.01 -18.79 4.03
C GLU A 147 5.46 -20.00 4.82
N LEU A 148 4.17 -20.36 4.64
CA LEU A 148 3.59 -21.57 5.23
C LEU A 148 4.09 -22.87 4.57
N GLY A 149 4.36 -22.84 3.25
CA GLY A 149 4.91 -23.98 2.50
C GLY A 149 6.38 -24.28 2.80
N ASN A 150 7.21 -23.26 3.04
CA ASN A 150 8.62 -23.46 3.39
C ASN A 150 8.81 -24.01 4.83
N ASN A 151 7.96 -23.61 5.78
CA ASN A 151 8.01 -24.13 7.16
C ASN A 151 7.55 -25.61 7.28
N SER A 152 6.77 -26.11 6.30
CA SER A 152 6.33 -27.50 6.27
C SER A 152 7.29 -28.43 5.51
N ALA A 153 8.19 -27.89 4.69
CA ALA A 153 9.27 -28.65 4.06
C ALA A 153 10.47 -28.88 5.00
N GLU A 154 10.77 -27.94 5.90
CA GLU A 154 11.92 -28.03 6.82
C GLU A 154 11.68 -28.97 8.03
N SER A 155 10.42 -29.35 8.31
CA SER A 155 10.07 -30.33 9.36
C SER A 155 10.02 -31.79 8.89
N ALA A 156 10.17 -32.04 7.58
CA ALA A 156 10.21 -33.39 7.02
C ALA A 156 11.64 -33.98 6.96
N ASP A 157 12.68 -33.14 7.07
CA ASP A 157 14.08 -33.54 6.86
C ASP A 157 14.84 -33.93 8.14
N THR A 158 14.18 -34.06 9.31
CA THR A 158 14.85 -34.36 10.59
C THR A 158 14.62 -35.78 11.13
N ILE A 159 14.01 -36.70 10.38
CA ILE A 159 13.65 -38.04 10.91
C ILE A 159 14.52 -39.20 10.33
N GLU A 160 15.43 -38.96 9.39
CA GLU A 160 16.11 -40.06 8.69
C GLU A 160 17.57 -40.37 9.10
N ASP A 161 18.06 -39.89 10.25
CA ASP A 161 19.43 -40.19 10.72
C ASP A 161 19.53 -40.89 12.09
N SER A 162 18.46 -41.55 12.57
CA SER A 162 18.57 -42.45 13.72
C SER A 162 17.90 -43.80 13.51
N LYS A 163 18.55 -44.69 12.76
CA LYS A 163 18.38 -46.15 12.92
C LYS A 163 19.62 -46.88 12.39
N VAL A 164 20.48 -47.22 13.35
CA VAL A 164 21.26 -48.46 13.53
C VAL A 164 21.65 -49.24 12.28
#